data_AF-A0A7S1CL26-F1
#
_entry.id   AF-A0A7S1CL26-F1
#
_cell.length_a   1.000
_cell.length_b   1.000
_cell.length_c   1.000
_cell.angle_alpha   90.00
_cell.angle_beta   90.00
_cell.angle_gamma   90.00
#
_symmetry.space_group_name_H-M   'P 1'
#
loop_
_entity.id
_entity.type
_entity.pdbx_description
1 polymer ?
#
loop_
_entity_poly.entity_id
_entity_poly.type
_entity_poly.pdbx_seq_one_letter_code
_entity_poly.pdbx_strand_id
1 'polypeptide(L)'
;SLYGAVLLASAGSFSFGYNTGVIAGARIYIHNDFPVDPFWGGALVSCILLSAMVAAPLTSRLATAVGRRRALLLNNLPYILGAVGMALAPDFWALLAARTVAGVGVGMSSTLVNLYIGEVAPAAARGRCRPAG
;
A
#
# COMPACT_ATOMS: atom_id res chain seq x y z
N SER A 1 23.95 -1.91 0.08
CA SER A 1 23.92 -0.44 -0.05
C SER A 1 22.61 0.07 0.53
N LEU A 2 22.67 0.75 1.68
CA LEU A 2 21.52 1.28 2.42
C LEU A 2 20.75 2.34 1.60
N TYR A 3 21.48 3.16 0.84
CA TYR A 3 20.94 4.23 -0.02
C TYR A 3 19.94 3.74 -1.08
N GLY A 4 20.19 2.58 -1.69
CA GLY A 4 19.27 2.03 -2.69
C GLY A 4 17.93 1.58 -2.11
N ALA A 5 17.93 1.06 -0.88
CA ALA A 5 16.69 0.68 -0.18
C ALA A 5 15.88 1.92 0.22
N VAL A 6 16.56 2.99 0.66
CA VAL A 6 15.92 4.27 1.01
C VAL A 6 15.28 4.91 -0.21
N LEU A 7 15.98 4.99 -1.35
CA LEU A 7 15.43 5.54 -2.60
C LEU A 7 14.17 4.79 -3.06
N LEU A 8 14.18 3.46 -2.99
CA LEU A 8 13.02 2.63 -3.37
C LEU A 8 11.86 2.78 -2.39
N ALA A 9 12.14 2.88 -1.09
CA ALA A 9 11.12 3.13 -0.08
C ALA A 9 10.49 4.52 -0.26
N SER A 10 11.31 5.55 -0.51
CA SER A 10 10.83 6.90 -0.82
C SER A 10 10.00 6.94 -2.10
N ALA A 11 10.40 6.22 -3.15
CA ALA A 11 9.62 6.11 -4.39
C ALA A 11 8.25 5.46 -4.14
N GLY A 12 8.21 4.37 -3.38
CA GLY A 12 6.95 3.71 -3.02
C GLY A 12 6.01 4.63 -2.20
N SER A 13 6.56 5.35 -1.22
CA SER A 13 5.80 6.33 -0.43
C SER A 13 5.31 7.51 -1.28
N PHE A 14 6.11 7.96 -2.25
CA PHE A 14 5.71 8.99 -3.21
C PHE A 14 4.56 8.50 -4.10
N SER A 15 4.67 7.30 -4.68
CA SER A 15 3.61 6.69 -5.49
C SER A 15 2.32 6.48 -4.70
N PHE A 16 2.42 6.09 -3.43
CA PHE A 16 1.28 6.00 -2.52
C PHE A 16 0.60 7.37 -2.31
N GLY A 17 1.39 8.40 -2.01
CA GLY A 17 0.90 9.77 -1.82
C GLY A 17 0.22 10.31 -3.07
N TYR A 18 0.85 10.13 -4.24
CA TYR A 18 0.28 10.52 -5.53
C TYR A 18 -1.08 9.83 -5.79
N ASN A 19 -1.14 8.52 -5.62
CA ASN A 19 -2.38 7.76 -5.88
C ASN A 19 -3.50 8.11 -4.89
N THR A 20 -3.16 8.47 -3.65
CA THR A 20 -4.13 8.96 -2.66
C THR A 20 -4.62 10.37 -3.00
N GLY A 21 -3.72 11.27 -3.43
CA GLY A 21 -4.06 12.63 -3.83
C GLY A 21 -4.94 12.71 -5.09
N VAL A 22 -4.60 11.94 -6.13
CA VAL A 22 -5.40 11.89 -7.37
C VAL A 22 -6.83 11.46 -7.09
N ILE A 23 -7.04 10.48 -6.20
CA ILE A 23 -8.41 10.04 -5.89
C ILE A 23 -9.19 11.01 -5.02
N ALA A 24 -8.51 11.72 -4.11
CA ALA A 24 -9.15 12.75 -3.32
C ALA A 24 -9.74 13.86 -4.22
N GLY A 25 -9.02 14.21 -5.30
CA GLY A 25 -9.54 15.10 -6.35
C GLY A 25 -10.62 14.45 -7.22
N ALA A 26 -10.42 13.19 -7.65
CA ALA A 26 -11.36 12.48 -8.50
C ALA A 26 -12.71 12.17 -7.82
N ARG A 27 -12.75 12.04 -6.48
CA ARG A 27 -13.98 11.79 -5.72
C ARG A 27 -15.03 12.89 -5.91
N ILE A 28 -14.62 14.13 -6.17
CA ILE A 28 -15.52 15.25 -6.44
C ILE A 28 -16.22 15.07 -7.80
N TYR A 29 -15.53 14.48 -8.77
CA TYR A 29 -16.05 14.21 -10.11
C TYR A 29 -16.84 12.90 -10.18
N ILE A 30 -16.43 11.85 -9.44
CA ILE A 30 -17.13 10.55 -9.39
C ILE A 30 -18.59 10.71 -8.93
N HIS A 31 -18.87 11.64 -8.01
CA HIS A 31 -20.24 11.92 -7.57
C HIS A 31 -21.11 12.63 -8.63
N ASN A 32 -20.50 13.31 -9.60
CA ASN A 32 -21.19 14.00 -10.70
C ASN A 32 -21.32 13.11 -11.94
N ASP A 33 -20.31 12.28 -12.23
CA ASP A 33 -20.26 11.44 -13.45
C ASP A 33 -20.95 10.08 -13.28
N PHE A 34 -21.03 9.56 -12.06
CA PHE A 34 -21.71 8.29 -11.76
C PHE A 34 -22.85 8.54 -10.75
N PRO A 35 -24.12 8.29 -11.11
CA PRO A 35 -25.24 8.30 -10.18
C PRO A 35 -25.19 7.03 -9.30
N VAL A 36 -24.15 6.90 -8.48
CA VAL A 36 -23.94 5.79 -7.56
C VAL A 36 -24.36 6.18 -6.15
N ASP A 37 -25.03 5.27 -5.46
CA ASP A 37 -25.43 5.46 -4.06
C ASP A 37 -24.23 5.85 -3.18
N PRO A 38 -24.41 6.74 -2.17
CA PRO A 38 -23.34 7.14 -1.25
C PRO A 38 -22.64 5.95 -0.57
N PHE A 39 -23.36 4.83 -0.44
CA PHE A 39 -22.83 3.54 0.04
C PHE A 39 -21.62 3.06 -0.77
N TRP A 40 -21.68 3.15 -2.11
CA TRP A 40 -20.62 2.70 -2.99
C TRP A 40 -19.39 3.61 -2.96
N GLY A 41 -19.59 4.92 -2.76
CA GLY A 41 -18.49 5.86 -2.50
C GLY A 41 -17.71 5.50 -1.23
N GLY A 42 -18.40 5.06 -0.17
CA GLY A 42 -17.78 4.54 1.04
C GLY A 42 -17.05 3.20 0.81
N ALA A 43 -17.65 2.30 0.03
CA ALA A 43 -17.05 1.01 -0.31
C ALA A 43 -15.70 1.16 -1.04
N LEU A 44 -15.55 2.16 -1.92
CA LEU A 44 -14.28 2.49 -2.60
C LEU A 44 -13.14 2.83 -1.65
N VAL A 45 -13.44 3.45 -0.51
CA VAL A 45 -12.43 3.80 0.50
C VAL A 45 -12.16 2.61 1.41
N SER A 46 -13.22 1.93 1.88
CA SER A 46 -13.10 0.80 2.79
C SER A 46 -12.39 -0.41 2.18
N CYS A 47 -12.52 -0.63 0.87
CA CYS A 47 -11.88 -1.76 0.18
C CYS A 47 -10.34 -1.67 0.22
N ILE A 48 -9.77 -0.46 0.32
CA ILE A 48 -8.31 -0.28 0.43
C ILE A 48 -7.78 -0.81 1.76
N LEU A 49 -8.53 -0.62 2.85
CA LEU A 49 -8.19 -1.15 4.17
C LEU A 49 -8.33 -2.67 4.17
N LEU A 50 -9.42 -3.20 3.64
CA LEU A 50 -9.64 -4.66 3.55
C LEU A 50 -8.53 -5.36 2.76
N SER A 51 -8.16 -4.82 1.60
CA SER A 51 -7.06 -5.36 0.79
C SER A 51 -5.71 -5.23 1.50
N ALA A 52 -5.45 -4.12 2.19
CA ALA A 52 -4.24 -3.94 2.97
C ALA A 52 -4.13 -4.94 4.15
N MET A 53 -5.25 -5.22 4.83
CA MET A 53 -5.30 -6.22 5.91
C MET A 53 -4.93 -7.62 5.40
N VAL A 54 -5.43 -8.01 4.23
CA VAL A 54 -5.12 -9.30 3.62
C VAL A 54 -3.68 -9.33 3.10
N ALA A 55 -3.17 -8.22 2.56
CA ALA A 55 -1.82 -8.14 2.01
C ALA A 55 -0.72 -8.24 3.06
N ALA A 56 -0.94 -7.75 4.29
CA ALA A 56 0.07 -7.71 5.34
C ALA A 56 0.74 -9.08 5.66
N PRO A 57 0.00 -10.16 5.96
CA PRO A 57 0.60 -11.48 6.24
C PRO A 57 1.24 -12.13 5.00
N LEU A 58 0.76 -11.86 3.79
CA LEU A 58 1.40 -12.34 2.57
C LEU A 58 2.76 -11.66 2.39
N THR A 59 2.83 -10.35 2.63
CA THR A 59 4.04 -9.54 2.46
C THR A 59 5.16 -10.00 3.37
N SER A 60 4.86 -10.28 4.64
CA SER A 60 5.86 -10.73 5.62
C SER A 60 6.50 -12.07 5.22
N ARG A 61 5.69 -13.00 4.71
CA ARG A 61 6.18 -14.26 4.13
C ARG A 61 7.01 -14.03 2.87
N LEU A 62 6.54 -13.19 1.96
CA LEU A 62 7.22 -12.89 0.71
C LEU A 62 8.58 -12.21 0.93
N ALA A 63 8.65 -11.30 1.90
CA ALA A 63 9.89 -10.60 2.27
C ALA A 63 10.95 -11.55 2.83
N THR A 64 10.51 -12.60 3.54
CA THR A 64 11.39 -13.64 4.10
C THR A 64 11.90 -14.59 3.01
N ALA A 65 11.06 -14.93 2.03
CA ALA A 65 11.41 -15.86 0.95
C ALA A 65 12.25 -15.22 -0.18
N VAL A 66 11.89 -14.01 -0.61
CA VAL A 66 12.50 -13.34 -1.79
C VAL A 66 13.66 -12.42 -1.37
N GLY A 67 13.76 -12.09 -0.08
CA GLY A 67 14.74 -11.19 0.49
C GLY A 67 14.27 -9.73 0.49
N ARG A 68 14.59 -8.99 1.57
CA ARG A 68 14.13 -7.61 1.84
C ARG A 68 14.30 -6.64 0.66
N ARG A 69 15.46 -6.68 0.00
CA ARG A 69 15.79 -5.75 -1.11
C ARG A 69 14.88 -5.94 -2.32
N ARG A 70 14.54 -7.19 -2.65
CA ARG A 70 13.65 -7.51 -3.78
C ARG A 70 12.20 -7.24 -3.41
N ALA A 71 11.81 -7.46 -2.16
CA ALA A 71 10.47 -7.14 -1.68
C ALA A 71 10.17 -5.63 -1.78
N LEU A 72 11.15 -4.76 -1.49
CA LEU A 72 11.03 -3.31 -1.71
C LEU A 72 10.86 -2.93 -3.19
N LEU A 73 11.52 -3.64 -4.11
CA LEU A 73 11.32 -3.44 -5.55
C LEU A 73 9.91 -3.87 -5.99
N LEU A 74 9.46 -5.05 -5.53
CA LEU A 74 8.15 -5.61 -5.86
C LEU A 74 7.00 -4.75 -5.34
N ASN A 75 7.20 -3.98 -4.27
CA ASN A 75 6.20 -3.10 -3.70
C ASN A 75 5.69 -2.02 -4.67
N ASN A 76 6.49 -1.60 -5.64
CA ASN A 76 6.08 -0.58 -6.61
C ASN A 76 5.12 -1.12 -7.69
N LEU A 77 5.17 -2.43 -7.98
CA LEU A 77 4.33 -3.07 -9.00
C LEU A 77 2.82 -2.90 -8.74
N PRO A 78 2.28 -3.22 -7.55
CA PRO A 78 0.84 -3.08 -7.30
C PRO A 78 0.36 -1.63 -7.37
N TYR A 79 1.22 -0.65 -7.07
CA TYR A 79 0.88 0.77 -7.27
C TYR A 79 0.81 1.16 -8.73
N ILE A 80 1.78 0.73 -9.54
CA ILE A 80 1.80 1.02 -10.97
C ILE A 80 0.60 0.34 -11.65
N LEU A 81 0.37 -0.94 -11.35
CA LEU A 81 -0.76 -1.70 -11.89
C LEU A 81 -2.11 -1.12 -11.45
N GLY A 82 -2.23 -0.75 -10.17
CA GLY A 82 -3.43 -0.08 -9.65
C GLY A 82 -3.66 1.27 -10.33
N ALA A 83 -2.63 2.10 -10.47
CA ALA A 83 -2.75 3.41 -11.12
C ALA A 83 -3.13 3.30 -12.60
N VAL A 84 -2.49 2.40 -13.35
CA VAL A 84 -2.82 2.15 -14.77
C VAL A 84 -4.23 1.59 -14.90
N GLY A 85 -4.62 0.65 -14.03
CA GLY A 85 -5.97 0.10 -14.01
C GLY A 85 -7.04 1.14 -13.70
N MET A 86 -6.74 2.12 -12.85
CA MET A 86 -7.66 3.23 -12.54
C MET A 86 -7.73 4.24 -13.69
N ALA A 87 -6.62 4.52 -14.36
CA ALA A 87 -6.57 5.42 -15.50
C ALA A 87 -7.33 4.89 -16.72
N LEU A 88 -7.39 3.56 -16.87
CA LEU A 88 -8.08 2.89 -17.96
C LEU A 88 -9.48 2.36 -17.56
N ALA A 89 -9.96 2.66 -16.35
CA ALA A 89 -11.22 2.11 -15.85
C ALA A 89 -12.43 2.71 -16.61
N PRO A 90 -13.21 1.89 -17.35
CA PRO A 90 -14.41 2.36 -18.05
C PRO A 90 -15.63 2.47 -17.13
N ASP A 91 -15.65 1.68 -16.04
CA ASP A 91 -16.79 1.53 -15.14
C ASP A 91 -16.39 1.63 -13.66
N PHE A 92 -17.35 1.95 -12.80
CA PHE A 92 -17.17 2.00 -11.34
C PHE A 92 -16.58 0.70 -10.76
N TRP A 93 -17.00 -0.47 -11.26
CA TRP A 93 -16.49 -1.76 -10.81
C TRP A 93 -15.03 -2.00 -11.18
N ALA A 94 -14.61 -1.53 -12.36
CA ALA A 94 -13.22 -1.57 -12.77
C ALA A 94 -12.37 -0.63 -11.90
N LEU A 95 -12.90 0.55 -11.56
CA LEU A 95 -12.27 1.48 -10.62
C LEU A 95 -12.09 0.84 -9.24
N LEU A 96 -13.13 0.17 -8.72
CA LEU A 96 -13.10 -0.55 -7.44
C LEU A 96 -12.07 -1.68 -7.45
N ALA A 97 -12.02 -2.49 -8.51
CA ALA A 97 -11.04 -3.56 -8.66
C ALA A 97 -9.60 -3.02 -8.77
N ALA A 98 -9.38 -1.97 -9.55
CA ALA A 98 -8.07 -1.34 -9.61
C ALA A 98 -7.66 -0.73 -8.25
N ARG A 99 -8.65 -0.25 -7.47
CA ARG A 99 -8.42 0.25 -6.11
C ARG A 99 -8.00 -0.83 -5.12
N THR A 100 -8.63 -2.01 -5.18
CA THR A 100 -8.23 -3.12 -4.31
C THR A 100 -6.82 -3.58 -4.63
N VAL A 101 -6.43 -3.61 -5.91
CA VAL A 101 -5.04 -3.89 -6.32
C VAL A 101 -4.07 -2.84 -5.78
N ALA A 102 -4.40 -1.55 -5.90
CA ALA A 102 -3.59 -0.48 -5.31
C ALA A 102 -3.48 -0.63 -3.78
N GLY A 103 -4.56 -1.04 -3.11
CA GLY A 103 -4.60 -1.25 -1.66
C GLY A 103 -3.73 -2.39 -1.15
N VAL A 104 -3.53 -3.43 -1.96
CA VAL A 104 -2.51 -4.46 -1.68
C VAL A 104 -1.12 -3.82 -1.57
N GLY A 105 -0.78 -2.90 -2.47
CA GLY A 105 0.49 -2.15 -2.41
C GLY A 105 0.67 -1.34 -1.13
N VAL A 106 -0.42 -0.79 -0.58
CA VAL A 106 -0.42 -0.06 0.70
C VAL A 106 -0.10 -0.97 1.88
N GLY A 107 -0.76 -2.13 1.93
CA GLY A 107 -0.48 -3.14 2.96
C GLY A 107 0.94 -3.67 2.87
N MET A 108 1.44 -3.89 1.65
CA MET A 108 2.82 -4.32 1.41
C MET A 108 3.84 -3.28 1.90
N SER A 109 3.65 -2.01 1.54
CA SER A 109 4.55 -0.91 1.89
C SER A 109 4.67 -0.76 3.40
N SER A 110 3.52 -0.70 4.08
CA SER A 110 3.46 -0.50 5.54
C SER A 110 4.15 -1.64 6.28
N THR A 111 3.92 -2.89 5.84
CA THR A 111 4.56 -4.08 6.42
C THR A 111 6.07 -4.06 6.18
N LEU A 112 6.52 -3.76 4.95
CA LEU A 112 7.94 -3.71 4.60
C LEU A 112 8.70 -2.63 5.35
N VAL A 113 8.10 -1.45 5.53
CA VAL A 113 8.70 -0.35 6.30
C VAL A 113 8.92 -0.77 7.75
N ASN A 114 7.90 -1.33 8.41
CA ASN A 114 8.04 -1.84 9.79
C ASN A 114 9.12 -2.94 9.89
N LEU A 115 9.17 -3.83 8.89
CA LEU A 115 10.12 -4.93 8.81
C LEU A 115 11.57 -4.46 8.62
N TYR A 116 11.76 -3.36 7.87
CA TYR A 116 13.05 -2.72 7.62
C TYR A 116 13.51 -1.89 8.82
N ILE A 117 12.59 -1.13 9.43
CA ILE A 117 12.86 -0.39 10.68
C ILE A 117 13.32 -1.36 11.77
N GLY A 118 12.70 -2.54 11.90
CA GLY A 118 13.12 -3.57 12.87
C GLY A 118 14.51 -4.16 12.62
N GLU A 119 15.02 -4.12 11.39
CA GLU A 119 16.38 -4.56 11.04
C GLU A 119 17.43 -3.46 11.21
N VAL A 120 17.09 -2.23 10.85
CA VAL A 120 17.98 -1.06 10.96
C VAL A 120 18.01 -0.54 12.39
N ALA A 121 16.96 -0.76 13.18
CA ALA A 121 16.94 -0.39 14.59
C ALA A 121 18.05 -1.13 15.36
N PRO A 122 18.94 -0.39 16.04
CA PRO A 122 20.03 -0.99 16.80
C PRO A 122 19.45 -1.92 17.88
N ALA A 123 20.15 -3.02 18.15
CA ALA A 123 19.76 -4.06 19.12
C ALA A 123 19.43 -3.53 20.54
N ALA A 124 19.78 -2.28 20.85
CA ALA A 124 19.56 -1.62 22.14
C ALA A 124 18.09 -1.42 22.55
N ALA A 125 17.12 -1.48 21.62
CA ALA A 125 15.70 -1.31 21.94
C ALA A 125 14.94 -2.62 22.21
N ARG A 126 15.55 -3.80 22.00
CA ARG A 126 14.87 -5.11 22.13
C ARG A 126 14.75 -5.65 23.56
N GLY A 127 15.29 -4.98 24.57
CA GLY A 127 15.50 -5.58 25.91
C GLY A 127 14.86 -4.90 27.13
N ARG A 128 14.15 -3.77 27.03
CA ARG A 128 13.75 -3.01 28.24
C ARG A 128 12.35 -3.31 28.79
N CYS A 129 11.56 -4.17 28.15
CA CYS A 129 10.22 -4.54 28.66
C CYS A 129 10.12 -6.06 28.87
N ARG A 130 11.07 -6.63 29.62
CA ARG A 130 10.84 -7.87 30.34
C ARG A 130 10.47 -7.45 31.78
N PRO A 131 9.19 -7.52 32.22
CA PRO A 131 8.88 -7.35 33.63
C PRO A 131 9.42 -8.58 34.36
N ALA A 132 10.43 -8.38 35.20
CA ALA A 132 10.74 -9.29 36.28
C ALA A 132 9.79 -8.93 37.43
N GLY A 133 9.03 -9.93 37.90
CA GLY A 133 8.09 -9.84 39.00
C GLY A 133 7.43 -11.19 39.16
#